data_AF-A0A0S8J0T4-F1
#
_entry.id   AF-A0A0S8J0T4-F1
#
_cell.length_a   1.000
_cell.length_b   1.000
_cell.length_c   1.000
_cell.angle_alpha   90.00
_cell.angle_beta   90.00
_cell.angle_gamma   90.00
#
_symmetry.space_group_name_H-M   'P 1'
#
loop_
_entity.id
_entity.type
_entity.pdbx_description
1 polymer ?
#
loop_
_entity_poly.entity_id
_entity_poly.type
_entity_poly.pdbx_seq_one_letter_code
_entity_poly.pdbx_strand_id
1 'polypeptide(L)'
;LSLIPAVFAFLFHMGREIIKDVQDLKGDLSLNVSSFPIRFGTRFSLIFATLIFSLLIFLTSLPYLFDIFSFLYLIMVILGVDLVLFYVLWSMWKDPSNSNLGRLSTILKIDMFLGLAAIYVGKF
;
A
#
# COMPACT_ATOMS: atom_id res chain seq x y z
N LEU A 1 16.33 5.13 -14.12
CA LEU A 1 16.29 4.68 -12.70
C LEU A 1 15.13 5.27 -11.90
N SER A 2 14.76 6.54 -12.08
CA SER A 2 13.66 7.21 -11.35
C SER A 2 12.25 6.66 -11.60
N LEU A 3 12.03 5.91 -12.69
CA LEU A 3 10.74 5.31 -13.01
C LEU A 3 10.33 4.23 -12.00
N ILE A 4 11.28 3.43 -11.49
CA ILE A 4 10.98 2.33 -10.56
C ILE A 4 10.40 2.87 -9.24
N PRO A 5 11.06 3.81 -8.54
CA PRO A 5 10.47 4.45 -7.35
C PRO A 5 9.14 5.16 -7.64
N ALA A 6 8.98 5.77 -8.81
CA ALA A 6 7.74 6.46 -9.17
C ALA A 6 6.56 5.48 -9.31
N VAL A 7 6.77 4.33 -9.94
CA VAL A 7 5.75 3.27 -10.05
C VAL A 7 5.41 2.72 -8.67
N PHE A 8 6.41 2.46 -7.81
CA PHE A 8 6.15 1.97 -6.45
C PHE A 8 5.36 2.98 -5.62
N ALA A 9 5.77 4.24 -5.64
CA ALA A 9 5.06 5.31 -4.94
C ALA A 9 3.62 5.43 -5.44
N PHE A 10 3.41 5.40 -6.76
CA PHE A 10 2.08 5.46 -7.35
C PHE A 10 1.18 4.31 -6.87
N LEU A 11 1.64 3.06 -6.98
CA LEU A 11 0.86 1.88 -6.55
C LEU A 11 0.59 1.92 -5.05
N PHE A 12 1.59 2.26 -4.24
CA PHE A 12 1.46 2.34 -2.78
C PHE A 12 0.40 3.39 -2.39
N HIS A 13 0.50 4.59 -2.96
CA HIS A 13 -0.47 5.66 -2.73
C HIS A 13 -1.88 5.28 -3.18
N MET A 14 -2.00 4.65 -4.34
CA MET A 14 -3.28 4.23 -4.88
C MET A 14 -3.96 3.20 -3.97
N GLY A 15 -3.25 2.16 -3.53
CA GLY A 15 -3.79 1.17 -2.59
C GLY A 15 -4.19 1.80 -1.25
N ARG A 16 -3.37 2.72 -0.74
CA ARG A 16 -3.65 3.44 0.52
C ARG A 16 -4.89 4.33 0.41
N GLU A 17 -5.04 5.07 -0.69
CA GLU A 17 -6.19 5.97 -0.85
C GLU A 17 -7.49 5.17 -0.97
N ILE A 18 -7.47 3.99 -1.60
CA ILE A 18 -8.65 3.09 -1.61
C ILE A 18 -9.05 2.66 -0.20
N ILE A 19 -8.09 2.28 0.66
CA ILE A 19 -8.39 1.93 2.06
C ILE A 19 -8.99 3.12 2.81
N LYS A 20 -8.44 4.32 2.56
CA LYS A 20 -8.91 5.56 3.18
C LYS A 20 -10.31 5.95 2.71
N ASP A 21 -10.61 5.83 1.41
CA ASP A 21 -11.95 6.05 0.87
C ASP A 21 -12.96 5.09 1.52
N VAL A 22 -12.56 3.84 1.77
CA VAL A 22 -13.42 2.86 2.46
C VAL A 22 -13.64 3.23 3.93
N GLN A 23 -12.61 3.76 4.60
CA GLN A 23 -12.74 4.30 5.95
C GLN A 23 -13.72 5.48 6.01
N ASP A 24 -13.67 6.36 5.01
CA ASP A 24 -14.42 7.62 4.96
C ASP A 24 -15.85 7.46 4.40
N LEU A 25 -16.22 6.28 3.90
CA LEU A 25 -17.54 5.93 3.35
C LEU A 25 -18.74 6.49 4.12
N LYS A 26 -18.76 6.32 5.44
CA LYS A 26 -19.90 6.75 6.27
C LYS A 26 -19.99 8.28 6.36
N GLY A 27 -18.86 8.97 6.35
CA GLY A 27 -18.80 10.44 6.29
C GLY A 27 -19.21 10.95 4.92
N ASP A 28 -18.68 10.35 3.85
CA ASP A 28 -18.97 10.73 2.47
C ASP A 28 -20.45 10.59 2.10
N LEU A 29 -21.10 9.52 2.58
CA LEU A 29 -22.54 9.30 2.40
C LEU A 29 -23.39 10.40 3.04
N SER A 30 -22.95 10.98 4.16
CA SER A 30 -23.64 12.10 4.80
C SER A 30 -23.44 13.44 4.08
N LEU A 31 -22.43 13.51 3.21
CA LEU A 31 -22.03 14.71 2.46
C LEU A 31 -22.40 14.64 0.97
N ASN A 32 -23.13 13.61 0.52
CA ASN A 32 -23.47 13.35 -0.89
C ASN A 32 -22.25 13.31 -1.84
N VAL A 33 -21.08 12.90 -1.34
CA VAL A 33 -19.88 12.73 -2.16
C VAL A 33 -19.95 11.38 -2.88
N SER A 34 -19.55 11.31 -4.15
CA SER A 34 -19.49 10.04 -4.91
C SER A 34 -18.06 9.51 -4.94
N SER A 35 -17.67 8.68 -3.97
CA SER A 35 -16.37 7.97 -3.96
C SER A 35 -16.47 6.54 -4.54
N PHE A 36 -15.34 5.94 -4.90
CA PHE A 36 -15.29 4.58 -5.47
C PHE A 36 -16.01 3.52 -4.60
N PRO A 37 -15.83 3.52 -3.27
CA PRO A 37 -16.53 2.56 -2.41
C PRO A 37 -18.04 2.81 -2.32
N ILE A 38 -18.53 4.03 -2.59
CA ILE A 38 -19.97 4.32 -2.62
C ILE A 38 -20.61 3.67 -3.86
N ARG A 39 -19.89 3.60 -4.97
CA ARG A 39 -20.38 2.98 -6.21
C ARG A 39 -20.25 1.46 -6.23
N PHE A 40 -19.16 0.91 -5.70
CA PHE A 40 -18.83 -0.52 -5.83
C PHE A 40 -18.90 -1.30 -4.51
N GLY A 41 -19.08 -0.62 -3.38
CA GLY A 41 -19.13 -1.21 -2.06
C GLY A 41 -17.76 -1.51 -1.46
N THR A 42 -17.72 -1.58 -0.12
CA THR A 42 -16.51 -1.84 0.68
C THR A 42 -15.73 -3.06 0.21
N ARG A 43 -16.42 -4.18 -0.05
CA ARG A 43 -15.76 -5.45 -0.41
C ARG A 43 -14.99 -5.35 -1.73
N PHE A 44 -15.56 -4.71 -2.74
CA PHE A 44 -14.90 -4.57 -4.04
C PHE A 44 -13.67 -3.66 -3.93
N SER A 45 -13.78 -2.57 -3.17
CA SER A 45 -12.64 -1.69 -2.87
C SER A 45 -11.51 -2.42 -2.16
N LEU A 46 -11.80 -3.28 -1.17
CA LEU A 46 -10.77 -4.05 -0.47
C LEU A 46 -10.13 -5.12 -1.38
N ILE A 47 -10.88 -5.74 -2.30
CA ILE A 47 -10.30 -6.63 -3.32
C ILE A 47 -9.33 -5.83 -4.20
N PHE A 48 -9.72 -4.65 -4.65
CA PHE A 48 -8.89 -3.83 -5.51
C PHE A 48 -7.61 -3.35 -4.82
N ALA A 49 -7.71 -2.91 -3.55
CA ALA A 49 -6.54 -2.62 -2.72
C ALA A 49 -5.63 -3.84 -2.53
N THR A 50 -6.22 -5.04 -2.34
CA THR A 50 -5.48 -6.30 -2.26
C THR A 50 -4.65 -6.54 -3.51
N LEU A 51 -5.28 -6.44 -4.69
CA LEU A 51 -4.60 -6.66 -5.96
C LEU A 51 -3.45 -5.67 -6.17
N ILE A 52 -3.64 -4.40 -5.82
CA ILE A 52 -2.60 -3.37 -5.94
C ILE A 52 -1.42 -3.66 -5.02
N PHE A 53 -1.66 -3.99 -3.74
CA PHE A 53 -0.56 -4.28 -2.81
C PHE A 53 0.12 -5.61 -3.11
N SER A 54 -0.61 -6.64 -3.53
CA SER A 54 0.00 -7.90 -3.99
C SER A 54 0.88 -7.68 -5.23
N LEU A 55 0.43 -6.86 -6.17
CA LEU A 55 1.24 -6.46 -7.32
C LEU A 55 2.48 -5.68 -6.87
N LEU A 56 2.33 -4.76 -5.93
CA LEU A 56 3.45 -3.99 -5.40
C LEU A 56 4.51 -4.88 -4.76
N ILE A 57 4.13 -5.79 -3.87
CA ILE A 57 5.05 -6.77 -3.23
C ILE A 57 5.80 -7.60 -4.28
N PHE A 58 5.12 -8.01 -5.35
CA PHE A 58 5.78 -8.72 -6.44
C PHE A 58 6.79 -7.84 -7.17
N LEU A 59 6.41 -6.60 -7.51
CA LEU A 59 7.26 -5.68 -8.26
C LEU A 59 8.45 -5.16 -7.45
N THR A 60 8.35 -5.02 -6.13
CA THR A 60 9.43 -4.54 -5.26
C THR A 60 10.60 -5.52 -5.19
N SER A 61 10.38 -6.81 -5.45
CA SER A 61 11.44 -7.82 -5.52
C SER A 61 12.21 -7.82 -6.84
N LEU A 62 11.61 -7.34 -7.95
CA LEU A 62 12.21 -7.39 -9.29
C LEU A 62 13.54 -6.61 -9.44
N PRO A 63 13.70 -5.39 -8.89
CA PRO A 63 14.95 -4.64 -9.05
C PRO A 63 16.18 -5.38 -8.52
N TYR A 64 16.03 -6.19 -7.47
CA TYR A 64 17.12 -7.05 -6.99
C TYR A 64 17.39 -8.20 -7.98
N LEU A 65 16.35 -8.85 -8.49
CA LEU A 65 16.48 -9.97 -9.44
C LEU A 65 17.11 -9.57 -10.79
N PHE A 66 17.04 -8.29 -11.15
CA PHE A 66 17.67 -7.72 -12.34
C PHE A 66 18.99 -6.99 -12.05
N ASP A 67 19.58 -7.19 -10.87
CA ASP A 67 20.84 -6.57 -10.44
C ASP A 67 20.84 -5.03 -10.48
N ILE A 68 19.66 -4.41 -10.32
CA ILE A 68 19.49 -2.94 -10.32
C ILE A 68 19.78 -2.36 -8.93
N PHE A 69 19.39 -3.09 -7.87
CA PHE A 69 19.63 -2.71 -6.47
C PHE A 69 20.33 -3.83 -5.70
N SER A 70 21.03 -3.46 -4.64
CA SER A 70 21.87 -4.37 -3.85
C SER A 70 21.06 -5.36 -3.00
N PHE A 71 21.73 -6.36 -2.41
CA PHE A 71 21.07 -7.30 -1.48
C PHE A 71 20.51 -6.59 -0.23
N LEU A 72 21.13 -5.48 0.20
CA LEU A 72 20.65 -4.66 1.31
C LEU A 72 19.29 -4.04 1.01
N TYR A 73 19.06 -3.60 -0.24
CA TYR A 73 17.74 -3.12 -0.69
C TYR A 73 16.67 -4.18 -0.45
N LEU A 74 16.92 -5.42 -0.88
CA LEU A 74 15.96 -6.52 -0.77
C LEU A 74 15.58 -6.78 0.69
N ILE A 75 16.56 -6.85 1.59
CA ILE A 75 16.30 -7.05 3.02
C ILE A 75 15.44 -5.91 3.58
N MET A 76 15.79 -4.66 3.28
CA MET A 76 15.05 -3.50 3.79
C MET A 76 13.63 -3.44 3.25
N VAL A 77 13.41 -3.77 1.98
CA VAL A 77 12.08 -3.81 1.37
C VAL A 77 11.24 -4.93 1.94
N ILE A 78 11.78 -6.16 2.03
CA ILE A 78 11.02 -7.30 2.55
C ILE A 78 10.61 -7.02 4.01
N LEU A 79 11.56 -6.64 4.85
CA LEU A 79 11.31 -6.45 6.28
C LEU A 79 10.56 -5.17 6.60
N GLY A 80 10.87 -4.09 5.87
CA GLY A 80 10.32 -2.76 6.10
C GLY A 80 8.94 -2.60 5.50
N VAL A 81 8.77 -2.98 4.23
CA VAL A 81 7.58 -2.67 3.42
C VAL A 81 6.71 -3.91 3.22
N ASP A 82 7.24 -4.99 2.64
CA ASP A 82 6.41 -6.11 2.22
C ASP A 82 5.74 -6.81 3.41
N LEU A 83 6.46 -7.00 4.52
CA LEU A 83 5.88 -7.54 5.76
C LEU A 83 4.74 -6.65 6.31
N VAL A 84 4.90 -5.32 6.24
CA VAL A 84 3.87 -4.38 6.67
C VAL A 84 2.65 -4.47 5.75
N LEU A 85 2.87 -4.51 4.43
CA LEU A 85 1.79 -4.70 3.45
C LEU A 85 1.05 -6.03 3.69
N PHE A 86 1.75 -7.14 3.94
CA PHE A 86 1.12 -8.41 4.30
C PHE A 86 0.26 -8.31 5.56
N TYR A 87 0.77 -7.64 6.60
CA TYR A 87 0.00 -7.38 7.81
C TYR A 87 -1.26 -6.54 7.53
N VAL A 88 -1.14 -5.49 6.70
CA VAL A 88 -2.28 -4.65 6.31
C VAL A 88 -3.34 -5.47 5.58
N LEU A 89 -2.93 -6.28 4.60
CA LEU A 89 -3.83 -7.17 3.86
C LEU A 89 -4.56 -8.14 4.79
N TRP A 90 -3.83 -8.80 5.69
CA TRP A 90 -4.45 -9.70 6.65
C TRP A 90 -5.42 -8.97 7.60
N SER A 91 -5.00 -7.83 8.15
CA SER A 91 -5.78 -7.08 9.13
C SER A 91 -7.06 -6.50 8.54
N MET A 92 -7.02 -5.94 7.33
CA MET A 92 -8.21 -5.35 6.70
C MET A 92 -9.28 -6.39 6.36
N TRP A 93 -8.87 -7.63 6.02
CA TRP A 93 -9.80 -8.73 5.75
C TRP A 93 -10.35 -9.35 7.04
N LYS A 94 -9.56 -9.36 8.11
CA LYS A 94 -9.99 -9.82 9.43
C LYS A 94 -10.97 -8.87 10.11
N ASP A 95 -10.73 -7.57 10.00
CA ASP A 95 -11.56 -6.52 10.58
C ASP A 95 -11.69 -5.33 9.62
N PRO A 96 -12.76 -5.27 8.80
CA PRO A 96 -13.00 -4.16 7.88
C PRO A 96 -13.67 -2.96 8.55
N SER A 97 -13.57 -2.80 9.88
CA SER A 97 -14.14 -1.64 10.58
C SER A 97 -13.38 -0.35 10.26
N ASN A 98 -14.09 0.79 10.27
CA ASN A 98 -13.48 2.11 10.03
C ASN A 98 -12.32 2.42 10.98
N SER A 99 -12.40 1.97 12.23
CA SER A 99 -11.31 2.16 13.22
C SER A 99 -10.04 1.42 12.78
N ASN A 100 -10.17 0.16 12.38
CA ASN A 100 -9.04 -0.62 11.90
C ASN A 100 -8.48 -0.03 10.60
N LEU A 101 -9.32 0.28 9.62
CA LEU A 101 -8.88 0.87 8.34
C LEU A 101 -8.14 2.21 8.53
N GLY A 102 -8.59 3.05 9.47
CA GLY A 102 -7.88 4.29 9.83
C GLY A 102 -6.52 4.06 10.47
N ARG A 103 -6.40 3.05 11.34
CA ARG A 103 -5.10 2.60 11.86
C ARG A 103 -4.19 2.10 10.74
N LEU A 104 -4.71 1.27 9.82
CA LEU A 104 -3.95 0.73 8.70
C LEU A 104 -3.47 1.83 7.73
N SER A 105 -4.31 2.82 7.41
CA SER A 105 -3.94 3.98 6.59
C SER A 105 -2.81 4.80 7.21
N THR A 106 -2.79 4.89 8.54
CA THR A 106 -1.71 5.55 9.30
C THR A 106 -0.42 4.73 9.26
N ILE A 107 -0.51 3.41 9.46
CA ILE A 107 0.65 2.50 9.35
C ILE A 107 1.27 2.61 7.95
N LEU A 108 0.46 2.52 6.90
CA LEU A 108 0.90 2.67 5.51
C LEU A 108 1.60 4.01 5.27
N LYS A 109 1.10 5.11 5.87
CA LYS A 109 1.73 6.43 5.74
C LYS A 109 3.14 6.46 6.33
N ILE A 110 3.37 5.75 7.44
CA ILE A 110 4.68 5.66 8.08
C ILE A 110 5.60 4.72 7.27
N ASP A 111 5.05 3.61 6.79
CA ASP A 111 5.74 2.59 6.00
C ASP A 111 6.37 3.15 4.72
N MET A 112 5.72 4.14 4.09
CA MET A 112 6.30 4.84 2.94
C MET A 112 7.72 5.39 3.17
N PHE A 113 8.03 5.86 4.38
CA PHE A 113 9.36 6.37 4.70
C PHE A 113 10.41 5.25 4.71
N LEU A 114 10.03 4.04 5.11
CA LEU A 114 10.89 2.86 5.06
C LEU A 114 11.18 2.46 3.62
N GLY A 115 10.18 2.49 2.74
CA GLY A 115 10.36 2.23 1.31
C GLY A 115 11.31 3.23 0.63
N LEU A 116 11.19 4.52 0.96
CA LEU A 116 12.11 5.55 0.48
C LEU A 116 13.55 5.34 1.00
N ALA A 117 13.69 4.99 2.29
CA ALA A 117 15.00 4.68 2.88
C ALA A 117 15.64 3.47 2.21
N ALA A 118 14.87 2.41 1.94
CA ALA A 118 15.34 1.21 1.27
C ALA A 118 15.87 1.52 -0.14
N ILE A 119 15.14 2.32 -0.93
CA ILE A 119 15.57 2.75 -2.28
C ILE A 119 16.82 3.61 -2.20
N TYR A 120 16.91 4.52 -1.22
CA TYR A 120 18.07 5.40 -1.06
C TYR A 120 19.33 4.61 -0.73
N VAL A 121 19.28 3.72 0.28
CA VAL A 121 20.41 2.88 0.70
C VAL A 121 20.77 1.87 -0.38
N GLY A 122 19.77 1.28 -1.04
CA GLY A 122 19.93 0.24 -2.05
C GLY A 122 20.63 0.66 -3.34
N LYS A 123 20.69 1.97 -3.60
CA LYS A 123 21.36 2.56 -4.76
C LYS A 123 22.89 2.64 -4.60
N PHE A 124 23.38 2.59 -3.35
CA PHE A 124 24.81 2.60 -3.01
C PHE A 124 25.31 1.18 -2.73
#